data_AF-A0A6M0HK46-F1
#
_entry.id   AF-A0A6M0HK46-F1
#
_cell.length_a   1.000
_cell.length_b   1.000
_cell.length_c   1.000
_cell.angle_alpha   90.00
_cell.angle_beta   90.00
_cell.angle_gamma   90.00
#
_symmetry.space_group_name_H-M   'P 1'
#
loop_
_entity.id
_entity.type
_entity.pdbx_description
1 polymer ?
#
loop_
_entity_poly.entity_id
_entity_poly.type
_entity_poly.pdbx_seq_one_letter_code
_entity_poly.pdbx_strand_id
1 'polypeptide(L)' 'MTDLLEQAVAIARSLPADVQDDIARMVLSYTGNAQPVIQLTPDEQADLEASEDEVARGAFASEAQMRAIWGKHDL' A
#
# COMPACT_ATOMS: atom_id res chain seq x y z
N MET A 1 23.70 12.14 15.06
CA MET A 1 22.54 11.22 15.18
C MET A 1 22.68 10.49 16.51
N THR A 2 21.67 9.75 16.98
CA THR A 2 21.91 8.82 18.09
C THR A 2 22.78 7.66 17.58
N ASP A 3 23.55 7.04 18.46
CA ASP A 3 24.44 5.93 18.10
C ASP A 3 23.68 4.80 17.38
N LEU A 4 22.46 4.50 17.85
CA LEU A 4 21.58 3.50 17.23
C LEU A 4 21.14 3.90 15.82
N LEU A 5 20.75 5.16 15.60
CA LEU A 5 20.32 5.63 14.29
C LEU A 5 21.50 5.69 13.30
N GLU A 6 22.70 5.99 13.78
CA GLU A 6 23.92 5.99 12.98
C GLU A 6 24.31 4.59 12.52
N GLN A 7 24.24 3.61 13.42
CA GLN A 7 24.41 2.21 13.06
C GLN A 7 23.37 1.75 12.02
N ALA A 8 22.10 2.11 12.21
CA ALA A 8 21.03 1.75 11.29
C ALA A 8 21.25 2.32 9.87
N VAL A 9 21.64 3.59 9.75
CA VAL A 9 21.95 4.21 8.45
C VAL A 9 23.18 3.58 7.80
N ALA A 10 24.21 3.23 8.57
CA ALA A 10 25.40 2.55 8.06
C ALA A 10 25.06 1.18 7.44
N ILE A 11 24.18 0.42 8.09
CA ILE A 11 23.68 -0.86 7.57
C ILE A 11 22.79 -0.65 6.34
N ALA A 12 21.86 0.31 6.38
CA ALA A 12 20.93 0.55 5.29
C ALA A 12 21.64 0.86 3.96
N ARG A 13 22.79 1.55 4.00
CA ARG A 13 23.59 1.88 2.80
C ARG A 13 24.11 0.68 2.01
N SER A 14 24.21 -0.50 2.61
CA SER A 14 24.68 -1.72 1.91
C SER A 14 23.53 -2.55 1.32
N LEU A 15 22.28 -2.17 1.58
CA LEU A 15 21.11 -2.89 1.08
C LEU A 15 20.83 -2.56 -0.40
N PRO A 16 20.03 -3.37 -1.10
CA PRO A 16 19.48 -3.03 -2.41
C PRO A 16 18.69 -1.71 -2.40
N ALA A 17 18.66 -1.00 -3.54
CA ALA A 17 18.08 0.34 -3.64
C ALA A 17 16.58 0.39 -3.32
N ASP A 18 15.82 -0.62 -3.75
CA ASP A 18 14.41 -0.79 -3.44
C ASP A 18 14.15 -0.89 -1.93
N VAL A 19 14.98 -1.67 -1.22
CA VAL A 19 14.91 -1.80 0.23
C VAL A 19 15.32 -0.51 0.95
N GLN A 20 16.31 0.21 0.43
CA GLN A 20 16.69 1.52 0.95
C GLN A 20 15.53 2.52 0.84
N ASP A 21 14.81 2.53 -0.28
CA ASP A 21 13.65 3.40 -0.49
C ASP A 21 12.48 3.06 0.43
N ASP A 22 12.24 1.78 0.72
CA ASP A 22 11.22 1.35 1.68
C ASP A 22 11.55 1.86 3.09
N ILE A 23 12.80 1.72 3.53
CA ILE A 23 13.27 2.25 4.81
C ILE A 23 13.15 3.78 4.84
N ALA A 24 13.52 4.46 3.75
CA ALA A 24 13.38 5.90 3.64
C ALA A 24 11.92 6.35 3.76
N ARG A 25 10.97 5.66 3.11
CA ARG A 25 9.53 5.95 3.23
C ARG A 25 9.04 5.78 4.67
N MET A 26 9.48 4.74 5.38
CA MET A 26 9.15 4.56 6.80
C MET A 26 9.72 5.69 7.66
N VAL A 27 10.98 6.09 7.47
CA VAL A 27 11.60 7.19 8.23
C VAL A 27 10.89 8.51 7.95
N LEU A 28 10.57 8.78 6.69
CA LEU A 28 9.86 9.99 6.26
C LEU A 28 8.42 10.04 6.81
N SER A 29 7.76 8.89 7.02
CA SER A 29 6.41 8.88 7.59
C SER A 29 6.36 9.43 9.01
N TYR A 30 7.44 9.26 9.79
CA TYR A 30 7.57 9.83 11.13
C TYR A 30 7.78 11.35 11.14
N THR A 31 8.12 11.97 10.00
CA THR A 31 8.38 13.42 9.93
C THR A 31 7.11 14.27 9.83
N GLY A 32 5.92 13.64 9.78
CA GLY A 32 4.65 14.32 9.52
C GLY A 32 4.49 14.80 8.07
N ASN A 33 5.52 14.64 7.23
CA ASN A 33 5.46 14.80 5.77
C ASN A 33 5.18 13.47 5.05
N ALA A 34 4.72 12.45 5.78
CA ALA A 34 4.08 11.30 5.16
C ALA A 34 3.03 11.82 4.18
N GLN A 35 2.91 11.22 2.99
CA GLN A 35 1.72 11.44 2.18
C GLN A 35 0.51 11.33 3.12
N PRO A 36 -0.36 12.34 3.18
CA PRO A 36 -1.44 12.36 4.17
C PRO A 36 -2.20 11.05 4.03
N VAL A 37 -2.34 10.32 5.14
CA VAL A 37 -3.18 9.13 5.19
C VAL A 37 -4.56 9.57 4.69
N ILE A 38 -4.99 9.00 3.57
CA ILE A 38 -6.31 9.30 3.02
C ILE A 38 -7.32 8.80 4.05
N GLN A 39 -8.00 9.74 4.69
CA GLN A 39 -9.09 9.43 5.59
C GLN A 39 -10.32 9.16 4.72
N LEU A 40 -10.79 7.92 4.74
CA LEU A 40 -12.03 7.56 4.05
C LEU A 40 -13.19 8.33 4.67
N THR A 41 -14.07 8.83 3.82
CA THR A 41 -15.39 9.28 4.26
C THR A 41 -16.18 8.10 4.84
N PRO A 42 -17.21 8.34 5.67
CA PRO A 42 -18.06 7.25 6.17
C PRO A 42 -18.63 6.35 5.07
N ASP A 43 -18.96 6.92 3.92
CA ASP A 43 -19.49 6.19 2.78
C ASP A 43 -18.41 5.31 2.13
N GLU A 44 -17.21 5.83 1.90
CA GLU A 44 -16.08 5.04 1.37
C GLU A 44 -15.63 3.93 2.34
N GLN A 45 -15.72 4.17 3.65
CA GLN A 45 -15.45 3.14 4.65
C GLN A 45 -16.49 2.01 4.60
N ALA A 46 -17.78 2.36 4.44
CA ALA A 46 -18.85 1.38 4.29
C ALA A 46 -18.71 0.56 2.98
N ASP A 47 -18.30 1.21 1.88
CA ASP A 47 -18.00 0.52 0.61
C ASP A 47 -16.86 -0.49 0.77
N LEU A 48 -15.82 -0.12 1.54
CA LEU A 48 -14.70 -1.02 1.81
C LEU A 48 -15.13 -2.22 2.66
N GLU A 49 -15.89 -2.00 3.72
CA GLU A 49 -16.44 -3.07 4.58
C GLU A 49 -17.30 -4.06 3.77
N ALA A 50 -18.13 -3.55 2.86
CA ALA A 50 -18.91 -4.41 1.96
C ALA A 50 -18.01 -5.26 1.04
N SER A 51 -16.92 -4.69 0.53
CA SER A 51 -15.95 -5.42 -0.29
C SER A 51 -15.21 -6.50 0.50
N GLU A 52 -14.84 -6.23 1.75
CA GLU A 52 -14.20 -7.21 2.64
C GLU A 52 -15.13 -8.39 2.95
N ASP A 53 -16.43 -8.14 3.13
CA ASP A 53 -17.43 -9.19 3.28
C ASP A 53 -17.57 -10.06 2.01
N GLU A 54 -17.51 -9.46 0.83
CA GLU A 54 -17.49 -10.17 -0.46
C GLU A 54 -16.24 -11.06 -0.60
N VAL A 55 -15.08 -10.56 -0.18
CA VAL A 55 -13.83 -11.32 -0.13
C VAL A 55 -13.96 -12.53 0.79
N ALA A 56 -14.48 -12.33 2.01
CA ALA A 56 -14.61 -13.38 3.02
C ALA A 56 -15.50 -14.54 2.53
N ARG A 57 -16.53 -14.23 1.73
CA ARG A 57 -17.43 -15.23 1.14
C ARG A 57 -17.02 -15.69 -0.27
N GLY A 58 -15.86 -15.25 -0.77
CA GLY A 58 -15.32 -15.65 -2.07
C GLY A 58 -16.11 -15.14 -3.28
N ALA A 59 -16.83 -14.02 -3.14
CA ALA A 59 -17.69 -13.45 -4.17
C ALA A 59 -16.92 -12.64 -5.23
N PHE A 60 -15.92 -13.27 -5.83
CA PHE A 60 -15.12 -12.66 -6.88
C PHE A 60 -15.80 -12.80 -8.25
N ALA A 61 -15.53 -11.84 -9.14
CA ALA A 61 -15.83 -12.01 -10.54
C ALA A 61 -15.06 -13.21 -11.11
N SER A 62 -15.73 -14.01 -11.95
CA SER A 62 -15.08 -15.08 -12.70
C SER A 62 -14.09 -14.52 -13.74
N GLU A 63 -13.15 -15.35 -14.18
CA GLU A 63 -12.21 -14.99 -15.25
C GLU A 63 -12.91 -14.57 -16.55
N ALA A 64 -14.07 -15.18 -16.85
CA ALA A 64 -14.86 -14.82 -18.02
C ALA A 64 -15.45 -13.41 -17.90
N GLN A 65 -15.94 -13.03 -16.72
CA GLN A 65 -16.44 -11.69 -16.44
C GLN A 65 -15.31 -10.66 -16.49
N MET A 66 -14.14 -10.98 -15.91
CA MET A 66 -12.97 -10.10 -15.96
C MET A 66 -12.47 -9.88 -17.38
N ARG A 67 -12.36 -10.93 -18.21
CA ARG A 67 -12.00 -10.79 -19.63
C ARG A 67 -12.99 -9.94 -20.41
N ALA A 68 -14.28 -10.07 -20.13
CA ALA A 68 -15.31 -9.25 -20.77
C ALA A 68 -15.19 -7.76 -20.35
N ILE A 69 -14.77 -7.47 -19.13
CA ILE A 69 -14.51 -6.10 -18.65
C ILE A 69 -13.25 -5.55 -19.32
N TRP A 70 -12.13 -6.26 -19.28
CA TRP A 70 -10.87 -5.82 -19.91
C TRP A 70 -11.01 -5.57 -21.40
N GLY A 71 -11.75 -6.43 -22.11
CA GLY A 71 -12.04 -6.23 -23.54
C GLY A 71 -12.84 -4.95 -23.86
N LYS A 72 -13.55 -4.34 -22.89
CA LYS A 72 -14.18 -3.01 -23.08
C LYS A 72 -13.19 -1.86 -23.00
N HIS A 73 -12.03 -2.09 -22.40
CA HIS A 73 -11.00 -1.10 -22.13
C HIS A 73 -9.70 -1.35 -22.92
N ASP A 74 -9.73 -2.26 -23.90
CA ASP A 74 -8.56 -2.69 -24.71
C ASP A 74 -7.35 -3.12 -23.86
N LEU A 75 -7.62 -3.75 -22.70
CA LEU A 75 -6.63 -4.30 -21.77
C LEU A 75 -6.41 -5.82 -21.96
#